data_AF-A0A8R7UPR4-F1
#
_entry.id   AF-A0A8R7UPR4-F1
#
_cell.length_a   1.000
_cell.length_b   1.000
_cell.length_c   1.000
_cell.angle_alpha   90.00
_cell.angle_beta   90.00
_cell.angle_gamma   90.00
#
_symmetry.space_group_name_H-M   'P 1'
#
loop_
_entity.id
_entity.type
_entity.pdbx_description
1 polymer ?
#
loop_
_entity_poly.entity_id
_entity_poly.type
_entity_poly.pdbx_seq_one_letter_code
_entity_poly.pdbx_strand_id
1 'polypeptide(L)'
;MRWADYTMIATTTLCLTRALRDEHPRLLMAASTLLLPFQPLMVTALHTGMMEVSFAKRASTEPELKTAHNLHRMSSLLGGALFIADDVFPQTPYIHAAWHLAAALGVCTCNKLLE
;
A
#
# COMPACT_ATOMS: atom_id res chain seq x y z
N MET A 1 9.46 12.26 12.95
CA MET A 1 8.19 11.48 12.96
C MET A 1 7.94 10.87 11.59
N ARG A 2 7.81 11.67 10.51
CA ARG A 2 7.59 11.18 9.12
C ARG A 2 8.48 10.02 8.64
N TRP A 3 9.78 10.03 8.91
CA TRP A 3 10.66 8.91 8.52
C TRP A 3 10.26 7.59 9.18
N ALA A 4 9.91 7.61 10.48
CA ALA A 4 9.45 6.43 11.19
C ALA A 4 8.11 5.94 10.63
N ASP A 5 7.20 6.87 10.30
CA ASP A 5 5.92 6.56 9.67
C ASP A 5 6.13 5.87 8.30
N TYR A 6 6.98 6.44 7.44
CA TYR A 6 7.28 5.86 6.13
C TYR A 6 7.97 4.51 6.24
N THR A 7 8.88 4.35 7.19
CA THR A 7 9.58 3.08 7.46
C THR A 7 8.59 2.02 7.94
N MET A 8 7.65 2.37 8.83
CA MET A 8 6.60 1.47 9.31
C MET A 8 5.67 1.05 8.17
N ILE A 9 5.24 2.01 7.34
CA ILE A 9 4.40 1.74 6.17
C ILE A 9 5.15 0.81 5.20
N ALA A 10 6.39 1.12 4.86
CA ALA A 10 7.20 0.32 3.95
C ALA A 10 7.39 -1.13 4.46
N THR A 11 7.67 -1.27 5.76
CA THR A 11 7.80 -2.58 6.41
C THR A 11 6.49 -3.37 6.33
N THR A 12 5.37 -2.73 6.65
CA THR A 12 4.04 -3.35 6.60
C THR A 12 3.69 -3.79 5.18
N THR A 13 3.88 -2.92 4.18
CA THR A 13 3.58 -3.24 2.78
C THR A 13 4.48 -4.35 2.24
N LEU A 14 5.76 -4.38 2.65
CA LEU A 14 6.68 -5.48 2.31
C LEU A 14 6.18 -6.81 2.88
N CYS A 15 5.81 -6.85 4.17
CA CYS A 15 5.26 -8.04 4.81
C CYS A 15 3.94 -8.49 4.16
N LEU A 16 3.07 -7.55 3.81
CA LEU A 16 1.79 -7.86 3.19
C LEU A 16 1.95 -8.38 1.76
N THR A 17 2.86 -7.80 0.98
CA THR A 17 3.25 -8.36 -0.33
C THR A 17 3.75 -9.79 -0.17
N ARG A 18 4.48 -10.09 0.91
CA ARG A 18 4.94 -11.44 1.27
C ARG A 18 3.81 -12.42 1.56
N ALA A 19 2.76 -11.97 2.18
CA ALA A 19 1.63 -12.83 2.52
C ALA A 19 0.75 -13.13 1.29
N LEU A 20 0.70 -12.21 0.33
CA LEU A 20 -0.28 -12.24 -0.76
C LEU A 20 0.20 -12.85 -2.08
N ARG A 21 1.50 -13.10 -2.27
CA ARG A 21 2.01 -13.66 -3.53
C ARG A 21 2.45 -15.12 -3.33
N ASP A 22 2.04 -16.00 -4.24
CA ASP A 22 2.56 -17.38 -4.26
C ASP A 22 4.00 -17.44 -4.77
N GLU A 23 4.36 -16.58 -5.74
CA GLU A 23 5.72 -16.51 -6.29
C GLU A 23 6.54 -15.38 -5.66
N HIS A 24 7.38 -15.74 -4.70
CA HIS A 24 8.28 -14.81 -4.02
C HIS A 24 9.70 -14.80 -4.57
N PRO A 25 10.11 -13.78 -5.36
CA PRO A 25 11.52 -13.57 -5.64
C PRO A 25 12.20 -13.13 -4.34
N ARG A 26 12.84 -14.07 -3.64
CA ARG A 26 13.56 -13.83 -2.36
C ARG A 26 14.56 -12.67 -2.47
N LEU A 27 15.13 -12.46 -3.66
CA LEU A 27 16.02 -11.35 -3.97
C LEU A 27 15.33 -9.99 -3.89
N LEU A 28 14.11 -9.86 -4.42
CA LEU A 28 13.34 -8.61 -4.31
C LEU A 28 13.04 -8.29 -2.86
N MET A 29 12.63 -9.29 -2.08
CA MET A 29 12.36 -9.12 -0.65
C MET A 29 13.61 -8.68 0.10
N ALA A 30 14.75 -9.33 -0.15
CA ALA A 30 16.03 -8.95 0.46
C ALA A 30 16.47 -7.53 0.07
N ALA A 31 16.39 -7.19 -1.22
CA ALA A 31 16.72 -5.86 -1.72
C ALA A 31 15.83 -4.78 -1.10
N SER A 32 14.52 -5.00 -1.03
CA SER A 32 13.58 -4.07 -0.41
C SER A 32 13.85 -3.89 1.09
N THR A 33 14.18 -4.96 1.81
CA THR A 33 14.57 -4.87 3.23
C THR A 33 15.85 -4.06 3.42
N LEU A 34 16.85 -4.23 2.54
CA LEU A 34 18.09 -3.44 2.59
C LEU A 34 17.87 -1.96 2.25
N LEU A 35 16.93 -1.66 1.34
CA LEU A 35 16.61 -0.30 0.91
C LEU A 35 15.69 0.44 1.89
N LEU A 36 14.97 -0.29 2.74
CA LEU A 36 13.98 0.23 3.68
C LEU A 36 14.46 1.42 4.53
N PRO A 37 15.63 1.39 5.20
CA PRO A 37 16.08 2.53 6.01
C PRO A 37 16.47 3.78 5.20
N PHE A 38 16.77 3.61 3.90
CA PHE A 38 17.27 4.68 3.03
C PHE A 38 16.18 5.29 2.14
N GLN A 39 15.26 4.46 1.64
CA GLN A 39 14.24 4.84 0.64
C GLN A 39 12.88 4.16 0.92
N PRO A 40 12.26 4.40 2.08
CA PRO A 40 11.02 3.73 2.47
C PRO A 40 9.85 4.03 1.52
N LEU A 41 9.73 5.26 0.99
CA LEU A 41 8.66 5.62 0.06
C LEU A 41 8.74 4.84 -1.26
N MET A 42 9.96 4.64 -1.79
CA MET A 42 10.17 3.84 -3.01
C MET A 42 9.78 2.38 -2.77
N VAL A 43 10.18 1.81 -1.62
CA VAL A 43 9.82 0.44 -1.23
C VAL A 43 8.30 0.31 -1.13
N THR A 44 7.62 1.23 -0.44
CA THR A 44 6.15 1.26 -0.36
C THR A 44 5.51 1.32 -1.75
N ALA A 45 5.93 2.26 -2.61
CA ALA A 45 5.34 2.44 -3.94
C ALA A 45 5.46 1.18 -4.81
N LEU A 46 6.64 0.55 -4.82
CA LEU A 46 6.89 -0.69 -5.56
C LEU A 46 5.99 -1.83 -5.05
N HIS A 47 5.97 -2.05 -3.74
CA HIS A 47 5.23 -3.16 -3.14
C HIS A 47 3.71 -2.96 -3.24
N THR A 48 3.20 -1.74 -3.04
CA THR A 48 1.78 -1.40 -3.26
C THR A 48 1.39 -1.59 -4.72
N GLY A 49 2.21 -1.16 -5.68
CA GLY A 49 1.94 -1.35 -7.11
C GLY A 49 1.86 -2.83 -7.49
N MET A 50 2.74 -3.67 -6.94
CA MET A 50 2.70 -5.11 -7.15
C MET A 50 1.44 -5.77 -6.57
N MET A 51 1.02 -5.33 -5.38
CA MET A 51 -0.22 -5.79 -4.76
C MET A 51 -1.44 -5.41 -5.61
N GLU A 52 -1.50 -4.16 -6.11
CA GLU A 52 -2.59 -3.70 -6.98
C GLU A 52 -2.67 -4.52 -8.28
N VAL A 53 -1.54 -4.82 -8.91
CA VAL A 53 -1.51 -5.70 -10.10
C VAL A 53 -2.01 -7.11 -9.77
N SER A 54 -1.63 -7.65 -8.62
CA SER A 54 -2.06 -8.98 -8.17
C SER A 54 -3.56 -9.01 -7.87
N PHE A 55 -4.08 -7.96 -7.21
CA PHE A 55 -5.50 -7.79 -6.93
C PHE A 55 -6.30 -7.64 -8.22
N ALA A 56 -5.88 -6.76 -9.13
CA ALA A 56 -6.55 -6.57 -10.41
C ALA A 56 -6.60 -7.86 -11.24
N LYS A 57 -5.51 -8.64 -11.25
CA LYS A 57 -5.46 -9.94 -11.92
C LYS A 57 -6.50 -10.90 -11.34
N ARG A 58 -6.56 -11.06 -10.02
CA ARG A 58 -7.54 -11.94 -9.37
C ARG A 58 -8.97 -11.46 -9.53
N ALA A 59 -9.23 -10.16 -9.37
CA ALA A 59 -10.56 -9.57 -9.57
C ALA A 59 -11.08 -9.68 -11.01
N SER A 60 -10.19 -9.88 -12.00
CA SER A 60 -10.59 -10.15 -13.38
C SER A 60 -11.17 -11.55 -13.58
N THR A 61 -10.75 -12.52 -12.76
CA THR A 61 -11.18 -13.92 -12.81
C THR A 61 -12.22 -14.28 -11.75
N GLU A 62 -12.18 -13.61 -10.61
CA GLU A 62 -13.04 -13.84 -9.43
C GLU A 62 -14.00 -12.65 -9.24
N PRO A 63 -15.29 -12.75 -9.65
CA PRO A 63 -16.23 -11.63 -9.59
C PRO A 63 -16.47 -11.09 -8.18
N GLU A 64 -16.35 -11.94 -7.16
CA GLU A 64 -16.52 -11.58 -5.75
C GLU A 64 -15.47 -10.59 -5.24
N LEU A 65 -14.29 -10.55 -5.87
CA LEU A 65 -13.21 -9.65 -5.51
C LEU A 65 -13.35 -8.26 -6.13
N LYS A 66 -14.24 -8.04 -7.10
CA LYS A 66 -14.35 -6.76 -7.84
C LYS A 66 -14.69 -5.59 -6.93
N THR A 67 -15.63 -5.77 -6.00
CA THR A 67 -16.02 -4.70 -5.07
C THR A 67 -14.87 -4.36 -4.13
N ALA A 68 -14.18 -5.39 -3.62
CA ALA A 68 -13.02 -5.20 -2.75
C ALA A 68 -11.86 -4.51 -3.50
N HIS A 69 -11.61 -4.89 -4.76
CA HIS A 69 -10.60 -4.27 -5.62
C HIS A 69 -10.93 -2.81 -5.93
N ASN A 70 -12.18 -2.51 -6.29
CA ASN A 70 -12.61 -1.14 -6.54
C ASN A 70 -12.42 -0.26 -5.29
N LEU A 71 -12.80 -0.76 -4.12
CA LEU A 71 -12.59 -0.05 -2.86
C LEU A 71 -11.10 0.13 -2.55
N HIS A 72 -10.28 -0.90 -2.74
CA HIS A 72 -8.82 -0.83 -2.60
C HIS A 72 -8.21 0.27 -3.47
N ARG A 73 -8.56 0.26 -4.76
CA ARG A 73 -8.05 1.20 -5.75
C ARG A 73 -8.48 2.63 -5.45
N MET A 74 -9.77 2.85 -5.17
CA MET A 74 -10.28 4.18 -4.83
C MET A 74 -9.66 4.72 -3.55
N SER A 75 -9.52 3.87 -2.53
CA SER A 75 -8.88 4.25 -1.27
C SER A 75 -7.39 4.55 -1.44
N SER A 76 -6.68 3.80 -2.29
CA SER A 76 -5.27 4.04 -2.62
C SER A 76 -5.07 5.33 -3.39
N LEU A 77 -5.93 5.63 -4.37
CA LEU A 77 -5.90 6.90 -5.12
C LEU A 77 -6.17 8.09 -4.21
N LEU A 78 -7.20 8.00 -3.36
CA LEU A 78 -7.53 9.03 -2.39
C LEU A 78 -6.39 9.22 -1.38
N GLY A 79 -5.84 8.13 -0.86
CA GLY A 79 -4.70 8.16 0.04
C GLY A 79 -3.48 8.81 -0.59
N GLY A 80 -3.14 8.47 -1.84
CA GLY A 80 -2.04 9.10 -2.57
C GLY A 80 -2.26 10.61 -2.80
N ALA A 81 -3.48 11.02 -3.14
CA ALA A 81 -3.82 12.43 -3.29
C ALA A 81 -3.69 13.20 -1.96
N LEU A 82 -4.19 12.63 -0.85
CA LEU A 82 -4.09 13.22 0.48
C LEU A 82 -2.63 13.28 0.98
N PHE A 83 -1.81 12.28 0.65
CA PHE A 83 -0.37 12.28 0.93
C PHE A 83 0.33 13.47 0.26
N ILE A 84 0.07 13.69 -1.03
CA ILE A 84 0.64 14.84 -1.75
C ILE A 84 0.10 16.16 -1.18
N ALA A 85 -1.20 16.21 -0.85
CA ALA A 85 -1.82 17.39 -0.27
C ALA A 85 -1.24 17.76 1.10
N ASP A 86 -0.85 16.78 1.94
CA ASP A 86 -0.22 17.02 3.25
C ASP A 86 1.13 17.75 3.12
N ASP A 87 1.87 17.46 2.04
CA ASP A 87 3.13 18.12 1.75
C ASP A 87 2.95 19.51 1.10
N VAL A 88 1.92 19.68 0.25
CA VAL A 88 1.63 20.97 -0.40
C VAL A 88 0.98 21.96 0.57
N PHE A 89 0.13 21.49 1.50
CA PHE A 89 -0.65 22.30 2.42
C PHE A 89 -0.40 21.90 3.89
N PRO A 90 0.83 22.05 4.41
CA PRO A 90 1.22 21.53 5.73
C PRO A 90 0.52 22.21 6.92
N GLN A 91 -0.15 23.34 6.68
CA GLN A 91 -0.90 24.09 7.70
C GLN A 91 -2.37 23.70 7.79
N THR A 92 -2.89 22.93 6.81
CA THR A 92 -4.29 22.50 6.83
C THR A 92 -4.44 21.32 7.79
N PRO A 93 -5.26 21.45 8.83
CA PRO A 93 -5.39 20.40 9.82
C PRO A 93 -6.04 19.14 9.22
N TYR A 94 -5.72 17.99 9.79
CA TYR A 94 -6.32 16.68 9.51
C TYR A 94 -6.04 16.03 8.14
N ILE A 95 -5.34 16.66 7.19
CA ILE A 95 -5.00 16.02 5.90
C ILE A 95 -4.22 14.71 6.14
N HIS A 96 -3.18 14.77 6.98
CA HIS A 96 -2.41 13.60 7.38
C HIS A 96 -3.27 12.46 7.98
N ALA A 97 -4.23 12.80 8.84
CA ALA A 97 -5.12 11.83 9.45
C ALA A 97 -6.09 11.21 8.42
N ALA A 98 -6.60 12.03 7.50
CA ALA A 98 -7.44 11.58 6.40
C ALA A 98 -6.66 10.65 5.45
N TRP A 99 -5.39 10.95 5.19
CA TRP A 99 -4.49 10.08 4.43
C TRP A 99 -4.40 8.69 5.09
N HIS A 100 -4.11 8.63 6.40
CA HIS A 100 -4.08 7.35 7.12
C HIS A 100 -5.40 6.61 7.09
N LEU A 101 -6.54 7.30 7.20
CA LEU A 101 -7.86 6.67 7.14
C LEU A 101 -8.12 6.03 5.77
N ALA A 102 -7.82 6.75 4.68
CA ALA A 102 -7.94 6.21 3.33
C ALA A 102 -7.00 5.01 3.12
N ALA A 103 -5.75 5.10 3.57
CA ALA A 103 -4.81 3.99 3.49
C ALA A 103 -5.29 2.76 4.29
N ALA A 104 -5.83 2.95 5.49
CA ALA A 104 -6.36 1.86 6.31
C ALA A 104 -7.51 1.12 5.62
N LEU A 105 -8.46 1.85 5.01
CA LEU A 105 -9.54 1.25 4.23
C LEU A 105 -9.00 0.39 3.07
N GLY A 106 -8.00 0.88 2.34
CA GLY A 106 -7.34 0.12 1.28
C GLY A 106 -6.60 -1.12 1.79
N VAL A 107 -5.96 -1.06 2.95
CA VAL A 107 -5.29 -2.24 3.53
C VAL A 107 -6.31 -3.29 3.98
N CYS A 108 -7.44 -2.88 4.57
CA CYS A 108 -8.50 -3.80 5.02
C CYS A 108 -9.06 -4.68 3.90
N THR A 109 -9.12 -4.18 2.66
CA THR A 109 -9.59 -4.99 1.53
C THR A 109 -8.63 -6.12 1.15
N CYS A 110 -7.37 -6.05 1.56
CA CYS A 110 -6.38 -7.09 1.27
C CYS A 110 -6.66 -8.40 2.00
N ASN A 111 -7.45 -8.38 3.09
CA ASN A 111 -7.87 -9.61 3.77
C ASN A 111 -8.68 -10.52 2.85
N LYS A 112 -9.44 -9.96 1.90
CA LYS A 112 -10.19 -10.73 0.90
C LYS A 112 -9.30 -11.50 -0.08
N LEU A 113 -8.01 -11.17 -0.15
CA LEU A 113 -7.05 -11.92 -0.94
C LEU A 113 -6.43 -13.09 -0.16
N LEU A 114 -6.66 -13.19 1.16
CA LEU A 114 -6.20 -14.31 2.00
C LEU A 114 -7.28 -15.37 2.21
N GLU A 115 -8.53 -15.05 1.88
CA GLU A 115 -9.66 -15.98 1.79
C GLU A 115 -9.61 -16.76 0.47
#